data_AF-A0AAJ4EBL1-F1
#
_entry.id   AF-A0AAJ4EBL1-F1
#
_cell.length_a   1.000
_cell.length_b   1.000
_cell.length_c   1.000
_cell.angle_alpha   90.00
_cell.angle_beta   90.00
_cell.angle_gamma   90.00
#
_symmetry.space_group_name_H-M   'P 1'
#
loop_
_entity.id
_entity.type
_entity.pdbx_description
1 polymer ?
#
loop_
_entity_poly.entity_id
_entity_poly.type
_entity_poly.pdbx_seq_one_letter_code
_entity_poly.pdbx_strand_id
1 'polypeptide(L)'
;MKAIAIAALLLLTGCASKAVEYQPATITAEQARSVIEQVLMEQPEKTRPEQVFFTNEYIAYGGGVVSSSSGFASAVPIGNGAIAAGNSVTSSKAVQTRIYFNSIGSATLYTKRNRWVVITRNQAGGTLNQSRVDTQQKAQRFIDAMMYFKAK
;
A
#
# COMPACT_ATOMS: atom_id res chain seq x y z
N MET A 1 -51.00 11.47 -0.30
CA MET A 1 -50.22 10.27 -0.71
C MET A 1 -49.23 10.53 -1.84
N LYS A 2 -49.63 10.97 -3.05
CA LYS A 2 -48.70 11.16 -4.21
C LYS A 2 -47.45 12.01 -3.92
N ALA A 3 -47.56 13.12 -3.18
CA ALA A 3 -46.41 13.99 -2.88
C ALA A 3 -45.30 13.32 -2.05
N ILE A 4 -45.66 12.40 -1.15
CA ILE A 4 -44.71 11.67 -0.29
C ILE A 4 -43.86 10.70 -1.14
N ALA A 5 -44.46 10.06 -2.14
CA ALA A 5 -43.74 9.17 -3.06
C ALA A 5 -42.70 9.94 -3.90
N ILE A 6 -43.02 11.16 -4.34
CA ILE A 6 -42.09 12.01 -5.11
C ILE A 6 -40.91 12.47 -4.23
N ALA A 7 -41.18 12.87 -2.99
CA ALA A 7 -40.13 13.22 -2.02
C ALA A 7 -39.21 12.03 -1.69
N ALA A 8 -39.76 10.81 -1.59
CA ALA A 8 -38.99 9.60 -1.36
C ALA A 8 -38.06 9.24 -2.55
N LEU A 9 -38.51 9.43 -3.81
CA LEU A 9 -37.66 9.21 -4.99
C LEU A 9 -36.49 10.21 -5.08
N LEU A 10 -36.67 11.46 -4.66
CA LEU A 10 -35.59 12.47 -4.66
C LEU A 10 -34.51 12.20 -3.60
N LEU A 11 -34.84 11.50 -2.51
CA LEU A 11 -33.87 11.08 -1.49
C LEU A 11 -33.03 9.86 -1.93
N LEU A 12 -33.44 9.15 -2.99
CA LEU A 12 -32.74 7.99 -3.53
C LEU A 12 -31.61 8.33 -4.51
N THR A 13 -31.43 9.59 -4.92
CA THR A 13 -30.19 10.05 -5.57
C THR A 13 -29.06 10.23 -4.54
N GLY A 14 -28.80 9.16 -3.78
CA GLY A 14 -27.77 9.10 -2.75
C GLY A 14 -26.36 9.29 -3.33
N CYS A 15 -25.42 9.68 -2.48
CA CYS A 15 -24.02 9.99 -2.83
C CYS A 15 -23.23 8.75 -3.33
N ALA A 16 -23.52 8.27 -4.53
CA ALA A 16 -22.73 7.26 -5.22
C ALA A 16 -21.32 7.81 -5.48
N SER A 17 -20.30 7.11 -4.99
CA SER A 17 -18.91 7.39 -5.35
C SER A 17 -18.72 7.05 -6.82
N LYS A 18 -18.49 8.06 -7.66
CA LYS A 18 -18.24 7.84 -9.08
C LYS A 18 -16.86 7.22 -9.24
N ALA A 19 -16.79 6.08 -9.94
CA ALA A 19 -15.54 5.64 -10.54
C ALA A 19 -15.17 6.64 -11.63
N VAL A 20 -13.89 6.97 -11.74
CA VAL A 20 -13.36 7.81 -12.80
C VAL A 20 -12.56 6.92 -13.72
N GLU A 21 -13.04 6.82 -14.95
CA GLU A 21 -12.38 6.05 -16.00
C GLU A 21 -11.04 6.71 -16.33
N TYR A 22 -9.97 5.92 -16.29
CA TYR A 22 -8.61 6.39 -16.52
C TYR A 22 -7.76 5.26 -17.09
N GLN A 23 -7.10 5.54 -18.20
CA GLN A 23 -6.16 4.62 -18.82
C GLN A 23 -4.73 4.98 -18.35
N PRO A 24 -3.95 4.02 -17.84
CA PRO A 24 -2.60 4.29 -17.35
C PRO A 24 -1.67 4.85 -18.42
N ALA A 25 -0.89 5.88 -18.05
CA ALA A 25 0.17 6.45 -18.86
C ALA A 25 1.52 5.76 -18.58
N THR A 26 2.48 5.93 -19.50
CA THR A 26 3.85 5.41 -19.34
C THR A 26 4.60 6.18 -18.25
N ILE A 27 5.24 5.45 -17.34
CA ILE A 27 6.01 5.99 -16.21
C ILE A 27 7.32 5.18 -16.05
N THR A 28 8.39 5.81 -15.55
CA THR A 28 9.66 5.10 -15.24
C THR A 28 9.58 4.37 -13.90
N ALA A 29 10.46 3.41 -13.65
CA ALA A 29 10.50 2.65 -12.39
C ALA A 29 10.75 3.55 -11.17
N GLU A 30 11.62 4.55 -11.32
CA GLU A 30 12.04 5.50 -10.29
C GLU A 30 10.88 6.43 -9.93
N GLN A 31 10.19 6.96 -10.94
CA GLN A 31 8.98 7.76 -10.75
C GLN A 31 7.85 6.94 -10.15
N ALA A 32 7.67 5.67 -10.56
CA ALA A 32 6.66 4.79 -10.00
C ALA A 32 6.89 4.52 -8.50
N ARG A 33 8.13 4.21 -8.09
CA ARG A 33 8.50 4.06 -6.68
C ARG A 33 8.23 5.33 -5.89
N SER A 34 8.73 6.47 -6.37
CA SER A 34 8.58 7.77 -5.71
C SER A 34 7.12 8.17 -5.52
N VAL A 35 6.26 7.98 -6.52
CA VAL A 35 4.81 8.30 -6.41
C VAL A 35 4.10 7.34 -5.46
N ILE A 36 4.44 6.04 -5.46
CA ILE A 36 3.84 5.08 -4.52
C ILE A 36 4.23 5.38 -3.08
N GLU A 37 5.52 5.64 -2.85
CA GLU A 37 6.04 6.01 -1.54
C GLU A 37 5.39 7.30 -1.03
N GLN A 38 5.37 8.35 -1.85
CA GLN A 38 4.72 9.62 -1.50
C GLN A 38 3.25 9.42 -1.11
N VAL A 39 2.46 8.74 -1.94
CA VAL A 39 1.02 8.55 -1.68
C VAL A 39 0.76 7.68 -0.44
N LEU A 40 1.62 6.70 -0.14
CA LEU A 40 1.50 5.91 1.09
C LEU A 40 1.90 6.73 2.33
N MET A 41 3.00 7.48 2.28
CA MET A 41 3.50 8.28 3.40
C MET A 41 2.67 9.54 3.69
N GLU A 42 1.89 10.03 2.71
CA GLU A 42 0.95 11.15 2.86
C GLU A 42 -0.45 10.73 3.34
N GLN A 43 -0.69 9.45 3.66
CA GLN A 43 -1.98 9.03 4.22
C GLN A 43 -2.31 9.72 5.56
N PRO A 44 -3.60 9.82 5.95
CA PRO A 44 -3.98 10.28 7.28
C PRO A 44 -3.31 9.44 8.37
N GLU A 45 -2.94 10.08 9.47
CA GLU A 45 -2.13 9.51 10.56
C GLU A 45 -2.52 8.09 10.99
N LYS A 46 -3.82 7.81 11.17
CA LYS A 46 -4.36 6.48 11.54
C LYS A 46 -4.07 5.36 10.53
N THR A 47 -3.78 5.71 9.28
CA THR A 47 -3.59 4.79 8.14
C THR A 47 -2.24 4.98 7.44
N ARG A 48 -1.39 5.85 7.98
CA ARG A 48 -0.06 6.15 7.46
C ARG A 48 0.92 5.07 7.94
N PRO A 49 1.64 4.39 7.03
CA PRO A 49 2.74 3.53 7.44
C PRO A 49 3.89 4.37 8.00
N GLU A 50 4.69 3.77 8.87
CA GLU A 50 5.97 4.35 9.30
C GLU A 50 7.04 4.15 8.22
N GLN A 51 6.88 3.13 7.37
CA GLN A 51 7.83 2.78 6.34
C GLN A 51 7.21 2.05 5.14
N VAL A 52 7.80 2.28 3.96
CA VAL A 52 7.49 1.61 2.68
C VAL A 52 8.77 0.94 2.16
N PHE A 53 8.66 -0.26 1.61
CA PHE A 53 9.77 -1.03 1.07
C PHE A 53 9.37 -1.71 -0.25
N PHE A 54 10.28 -1.68 -1.22
CA PHE A 54 10.07 -2.24 -2.56
C PHE A 54 11.02 -3.43 -2.77
N THR A 55 10.50 -4.55 -3.27
CA THR A 55 11.29 -5.65 -3.83
C THR A 55 11.11 -5.72 -5.35
N ASN A 56 11.65 -6.77 -5.96
CA ASN A 56 11.36 -7.10 -7.37
C ASN A 56 9.98 -7.75 -7.55
N GLU A 57 9.29 -8.16 -6.48
CA GLU A 57 8.05 -8.95 -6.52
C GLU A 57 6.85 -8.28 -5.83
N TYR A 58 7.10 -7.38 -4.88
CA TYR A 58 6.06 -6.76 -4.05
C TYR A 58 6.45 -5.39 -3.49
N ILE A 59 5.42 -4.59 -3.15
CA ILE A 59 5.52 -3.46 -2.21
C ILE A 59 5.10 -3.95 -0.83
N ALA A 60 5.85 -3.58 0.20
CA ALA A 60 5.52 -3.83 1.61
C ALA A 60 5.46 -2.52 2.39
N TYR A 61 4.49 -2.36 3.28
CA TYR A 61 4.40 -1.21 4.17
C TYR A 61 3.68 -1.56 5.48
N GLY A 62 3.85 -0.72 6.50
CA GLY A 62 3.25 -0.91 7.83
C GLY A 62 3.84 0.05 8.87
N GLY A 63 3.46 -0.16 10.12
CA GLY A 63 4.09 0.46 11.28
C GLY A 63 4.80 -0.58 12.16
N GLY A 64 5.87 -0.15 12.82
CA GLY A 64 6.81 -0.93 13.63
C GLY A 64 8.11 -1.27 12.88
N VAL A 65 9.13 -1.65 13.65
CA VAL A 65 10.49 -1.93 13.17
C VAL A 65 10.49 -2.97 12.04
N VAL A 66 11.27 -2.76 10.95
CA VAL A 66 11.60 -3.80 9.93
C VAL A 66 13.07 -4.11 9.89
N SER A 67 13.35 -5.40 10.04
CA SER A 67 14.63 -5.84 10.52
C SER A 67 14.67 -7.40 10.58
N SER A 68 15.87 -8.01 10.49
CA SER A 68 16.21 -9.43 10.32
C SER A 68 17.50 -9.79 11.08
N SER A 69 17.58 -10.96 11.74
CA SER A 69 18.77 -11.35 12.52
C SER A 69 19.74 -12.33 11.83
N SER A 70 21.03 -12.22 12.18
CA SER A 70 22.10 -13.17 11.79
C SER A 70 23.26 -13.12 12.80
N GLY A 71 23.88 -14.27 13.12
CA GLY A 71 24.95 -14.30 14.10
C GLY A 71 25.89 -15.50 13.99
N PHE A 72 27.07 -15.36 14.61
CA PHE A 72 28.11 -16.39 14.68
C PHE A 72 28.58 -16.50 16.14
N ALA A 73 28.83 -17.73 16.61
CA ALA A 73 29.26 -18.00 17.98
C ALA A 73 30.45 -18.96 17.98
N SER A 74 31.44 -18.65 18.82
CA SER A 74 32.60 -19.51 19.08
C SER A 74 32.74 -19.72 20.58
N ALA A 75 33.11 -20.94 20.98
CA ALA A 75 33.30 -21.32 22.37
C ALA A 75 34.67 -21.98 22.55
N VAL A 76 35.38 -21.61 23.61
CA VAL A 76 36.70 -22.18 23.95
C VAL A 76 36.62 -22.76 25.37
N PRO A 77 36.97 -24.04 25.57
CA PRO A 77 37.03 -24.63 26.91
C PRO A 77 38.26 -24.11 27.66
N ILE A 78 38.08 -23.73 28.93
CA ILE A 78 39.15 -23.30 29.84
C ILE A 78 38.94 -24.02 31.17
N GLY A 79 39.63 -25.15 31.36
CA GLY A 79 39.46 -26.02 32.52
C GLY A 79 38.06 -26.66 32.57
N ASN A 80 37.44 -26.68 33.75
CA ASN A 80 36.08 -27.18 33.96
C ASN A 80 34.97 -26.18 33.54
N GLY A 81 35.33 -25.06 32.90
CA GLY A 81 34.40 -24.06 32.38
C GLY A 81 34.57 -23.81 30.89
N ALA A 82 33.60 -23.15 30.28
CA ALA A 82 33.67 -22.68 28.89
C ALA A 82 33.25 -21.21 28.82
N ILE A 83 33.95 -20.45 27.98
CA ILE A 83 33.53 -19.08 27.62
C ILE A 83 33.09 -19.10 26.16
N ALA A 84 31.87 -18.62 25.92
CA ALA A 84 31.30 -18.44 24.60
C ALA A 84 31.21 -16.94 24.28
N ALA A 85 31.72 -16.57 23.10
CA ALA A 85 31.54 -15.25 22.52
C ALA A 85 30.70 -15.38 21.26
N GLY A 86 29.61 -14.61 21.17
CA GLY A 86 28.70 -14.63 20.03
C GLY A 86 28.23 -13.24 19.67
N ASN A 87 28.27 -12.93 18.38
CA ASN A 87 27.71 -11.70 17.83
C ASN A 87 26.35 -12.05 17.22
N SER A 88 25.29 -11.39 17.68
CA SER A 88 23.97 -11.42 17.05
C SER A 88 23.67 -10.03 16.50
N VAL A 89 23.62 -9.90 15.18
CA VAL A 89 22.82 -8.85 14.56
C VAL A 89 21.38 -9.26 14.83
N THR A 90 20.70 -8.63 15.79
CA THR A 90 19.25 -8.83 15.99
C THR A 90 18.54 -7.74 15.25
N SER A 91 17.53 -8.08 14.46
CA SER A 91 16.54 -7.08 14.11
C SER A 91 15.16 -7.75 13.74
N SER A 92 14.00 -7.08 13.97
CA SER A 92 12.56 -7.54 13.94
C SER A 92 11.68 -6.99 12.77
N LYS A 93 10.61 -7.65 12.26
CA LYS A 93 9.67 -7.06 11.25
C LYS A 93 8.22 -6.77 11.69
N ALA A 94 7.72 -5.58 11.35
CA ALA A 94 6.31 -5.19 11.41
C ALA A 94 5.81 -4.66 10.05
N VAL A 95 5.48 -5.59 9.15
CA VAL A 95 4.88 -5.30 7.83
C VAL A 95 3.40 -5.62 7.91
N GLN A 96 2.55 -4.59 7.87
CA GLN A 96 1.08 -4.77 7.96
C GLN A 96 0.44 -5.10 6.61
N THR A 97 1.07 -4.76 5.48
CA THR A 97 0.53 -5.06 4.15
C THR A 97 1.66 -5.40 3.17
N ARG A 98 1.41 -6.39 2.32
CA ARG A 98 2.23 -6.70 1.14
C ARG A 98 1.32 -6.78 -0.09
N ILE A 99 1.72 -6.09 -1.15
CA ILE A 99 1.04 -6.08 -2.45
C ILE A 99 2.01 -6.71 -3.45
N TYR A 100 1.78 -7.98 -3.81
CA TYR A 100 2.56 -8.67 -4.84
C TYR A 100 2.13 -8.19 -6.22
N PHE A 101 3.10 -7.92 -7.10
CA PHE A 101 2.86 -7.32 -8.41
C PHE A 101 1.96 -8.20 -9.30
N ASN A 102 2.26 -9.49 -9.36
CA ASN A 102 1.45 -10.49 -10.05
C ASN A 102 0.00 -10.57 -9.55
N SER A 103 -0.27 -10.21 -8.29
CA SER A 103 -1.60 -10.28 -7.68
C SER A 103 -2.51 -9.11 -8.06
N ILE A 104 -1.94 -8.01 -8.57
CA ILE A 104 -2.68 -6.77 -8.89
C ILE A 104 -3.63 -7.04 -10.07
N GLY A 105 -4.94 -6.98 -9.81
CA GLY A 105 -5.99 -7.05 -10.83
C GLY A 105 -6.19 -5.69 -11.48
N SER A 106 -6.51 -4.68 -10.67
CA SER A 106 -6.79 -3.32 -11.13
C SER A 106 -6.50 -2.27 -10.04
N ALA A 107 -6.23 -1.04 -10.45
CA ALA A 107 -6.22 0.14 -9.60
C ALA A 107 -7.26 1.13 -10.15
N THR A 108 -8.30 1.43 -9.38
CA THR A 108 -9.44 2.25 -9.84
C THR A 108 -9.53 3.55 -9.05
N LEU A 109 -9.67 4.67 -9.76
CA LEU A 109 -9.92 5.98 -9.17
C LEU A 109 -11.40 6.14 -8.80
N TYR A 110 -11.66 6.55 -7.57
CA TYR A 110 -12.98 6.96 -7.10
C TYR A 110 -12.94 8.39 -6.59
N THR A 111 -14.02 9.13 -6.81
CA THR A 111 -14.24 10.46 -6.23
C THR A 111 -15.48 10.49 -5.34
N LYS A 112 -15.35 11.15 -4.18
CA LYS A 112 -16.47 11.37 -3.24
C LYS A 112 -16.29 12.71 -2.53
N ARG A 113 -17.20 13.66 -2.77
CA ARG A 113 -17.20 15.01 -2.14
C ARG A 113 -15.82 15.70 -2.24
N ASN A 114 -15.29 15.78 -3.47
CA ASN A 114 -13.99 16.38 -3.79
C ASN A 114 -12.76 15.71 -3.13
N ARG A 115 -12.89 14.46 -2.65
CA ARG A 115 -11.77 13.63 -2.18
C ARG A 115 -11.52 12.51 -3.17
N TRP A 116 -10.26 12.29 -3.51
CA TRP A 116 -9.82 11.24 -4.41
C TRP A 116 -9.35 10.02 -3.62
N VAL A 117 -9.72 8.84 -4.10
CA VAL A 117 -9.37 7.56 -3.48
C VAL A 117 -9.00 6.60 -4.59
N VAL A 118 -7.80 6.03 -4.54
CA VAL A 118 -7.44 4.90 -5.39
C VAL A 118 -7.64 3.63 -4.59
N ILE A 119 -8.38 2.68 -5.16
CA ILE A 119 -8.57 1.34 -4.60
C ILE A 119 -7.83 0.37 -5.51
N THR A 120 -6.82 -0.31 -4.99
CA THR A 120 -6.17 -1.42 -5.68
C THR A 120 -6.86 -2.71 -5.30
N ARG A 121 -7.22 -3.51 -6.29
CA ARG A 121 -7.84 -4.83 -6.13
C ARG A 121 -6.94 -5.93 -6.68
N ASN A 122 -7.05 -7.11 -6.11
CA ASN A 122 -6.45 -8.31 -6.68
C ASN A 122 -7.23 -8.80 -7.91
N GLN A 123 -6.70 -9.80 -8.60
CA GLN A 123 -7.35 -10.41 -9.78
C GLN A 123 -8.76 -10.98 -9.49
N ALA A 124 -9.04 -11.38 -8.25
CA ALA A 124 -10.36 -11.85 -7.80
C ALA A 124 -11.31 -10.71 -7.33
N GLY A 125 -10.92 -9.44 -7.49
CA GLY A 125 -11.71 -8.27 -7.09
C GLY A 125 -11.65 -7.87 -5.61
N GLY A 126 -10.94 -8.63 -4.77
CA GLY A 126 -10.71 -8.30 -3.36
C GLY A 126 -9.77 -7.10 -3.20
N THR A 127 -10.08 -6.18 -2.27
CA THR A 127 -9.26 -4.98 -2.03
C THR A 127 -7.91 -5.34 -1.42
N LEU A 128 -6.82 -4.93 -2.09
CA LEU A 128 -5.45 -5.03 -1.60
C LEU A 128 -5.08 -3.80 -0.76
N ASN A 129 -5.42 -2.60 -1.25
CA ASN A 129 -5.31 -1.37 -0.47
C ASN A 129 -6.28 -0.28 -0.92
N GLN A 130 -6.39 0.76 -0.09
CA GLN A 130 -7.14 1.97 -0.36
C GLN A 130 -6.28 3.19 0.06
N SER A 131 -5.83 3.97 -0.92
CA SER A 131 -5.05 5.19 -0.68
C SER A 131 -5.89 6.44 -0.96
N ARG A 132 -5.89 7.39 -0.02
CA ARG A 132 -6.47 8.73 -0.22
C ARG A 132 -5.46 9.64 -0.92
N VAL A 133 -5.96 10.54 -1.76
CA VAL A 133 -5.11 11.43 -2.55
C VAL A 133 -5.75 12.82 -2.65
N ASP A 134 -4.94 13.87 -2.62
CA ASP A 134 -5.43 15.25 -2.58
C ASP A 134 -5.91 15.76 -3.94
N THR A 135 -5.25 15.31 -5.02
CA THR A 135 -5.53 15.76 -6.39
C THR A 135 -5.77 14.60 -7.34
N GLN A 136 -6.60 14.83 -8.36
CA GLN A 136 -6.84 13.87 -9.44
C GLN A 136 -5.54 13.45 -10.13
N GLN A 137 -4.65 14.40 -10.42
CA GLN A 137 -3.38 14.13 -11.11
C GLN A 137 -2.44 13.25 -10.28
N LYS A 138 -2.32 13.48 -8.96
CA LYS A 138 -1.53 12.61 -8.07
C LYS A 138 -2.15 11.20 -8.02
N ALA A 139 -3.48 11.10 -8.05
CA ALA A 139 -4.19 9.82 -8.05
C ALA A 139 -4.04 9.03 -9.36
N GLN A 140 -4.04 9.72 -10.50
CA GLN A 140 -3.74 9.17 -11.82
C GLN A 140 -2.30 8.64 -11.89
N ARG A 141 -1.32 9.44 -11.48
CA ARG A 141 0.09 9.01 -11.40
C ARG A 141 0.32 7.81 -10.47
N PHE A 142 -0.48 7.69 -9.41
CA PHE A 142 -0.44 6.52 -8.53
C PHE A 142 -1.00 5.27 -9.22
N ILE A 143 -2.05 5.40 -10.04
CA ILE A 143 -2.53 4.30 -10.88
C ILE A 143 -1.47 3.91 -11.91
N ASP A 144 -0.82 4.87 -12.59
CA ASP A 144 0.29 4.60 -13.52
C ASP A 144 1.39 3.78 -12.85
N ALA A 145 1.80 4.18 -11.65
CA ALA A 145 2.82 3.50 -10.88
C ALA A 145 2.42 2.06 -10.48
N MET A 146 1.20 1.87 -9.98
CA MET A 146 0.71 0.53 -9.60
C MET A 146 0.55 -0.39 -10.83
N MET A 147 0.14 0.17 -11.98
CA MET A 147 -0.04 -0.58 -13.22
C MET A 147 1.29 -0.87 -13.94
N TYR A 148 2.28 0.01 -13.82
CA TYR A 148 3.66 -0.24 -14.24
C TYR A 148 4.24 -1.47 -13.51
N PHE A 149 4.06 -1.54 -12.19
CA PHE A 149 4.54 -2.69 -11.41
C PHE A 149 3.76 -3.97 -11.72
N LYS A 150 2.44 -3.91 -11.94
CA LYS A 150 1.64 -5.06 -12.39
C LYS A 150 2.17 -5.66 -13.72
N ALA A 151 2.67 -4.84 -14.62
CA ALA A 151 3.11 -5.25 -15.96
C ALA A 151 4.52 -5.86 -16.01
N LYS A 152 5.12 -6.14 -14.84
CA LYS A 152 6.51 -6.58 -14.68
C LYS A 152 6.60 -7.94 -14.00
#